data_AF-A0A6N8XPS9-F1
#
_entry.id   AF-A0A6N8XPS9-F1
#
_cell.length_a   1.000
_cell.length_b   1.000
_cell.length_c   1.000
_cell.angle_alpha   90.00
_cell.angle_beta   90.00
_cell.angle_gamma   90.00
#
_symmetry.space_group_name_H-M   'P 1'
#
loop_
_entity.id
_entity.type
_entity.pdbx_description
1 polymer ?
#
loop_
_entity_poly.entity_id
_entity_poly.type
_entity_poly.pdbx_seq_one_letter_code
_entity_poly.pdbx_strand_id
1 'polypeptide(L)'
;MTVTKDAAASALHEIDRAERHSLTLFGYSAGSPYLLLWGPLWIVAGAVGAVSPENAGLGWAAVDAIGLAGTAGLVIAQSRRYRGKGDRTAAYRFLGAVVVLAAFITMTFAVFAPVSGVQVQTFIVLLVAAAYALVGCWFGLRFAAVGAALAGLAVGAFHYAPAHMAYIVPLLGGGALILGGLWMRRAR
;
A
#
# COMPACT_ATOMS: atom_id res chain seq x y z
N MET A 1 -42.53 21.67 -18.14
CA MET A 1 -42.12 21.21 -16.78
C MET A 1 -40.89 21.99 -16.38
N THR A 2 -41.02 22.93 -15.43
CA THR A 2 -39.90 23.73 -14.92
C THR A 2 -39.29 23.01 -13.72
N VAL A 3 -38.06 22.52 -13.86
CA VAL A 3 -37.30 21.96 -12.75
C VAL A 3 -37.05 23.08 -11.74
N THR A 4 -37.56 22.93 -10.52
CA THR A 4 -37.33 23.89 -9.44
C THR A 4 -35.88 23.82 -8.95
N LYS A 5 -35.31 24.94 -8.50
CA LYS A 5 -33.93 25.02 -8.00
C LYS A 5 -33.63 23.97 -6.93
N ASP A 6 -34.60 23.69 -6.06
CA ASP A 6 -34.47 22.68 -5.01
C ASP A 6 -34.42 21.25 -5.55
N ALA A 7 -35.17 20.94 -6.60
CA ALA A 7 -35.11 19.64 -7.27
C ALA A 7 -33.76 19.43 -7.99
N ALA A 8 -33.22 20.48 -8.61
CA ALA A 8 -31.89 20.44 -9.22
C ALA A 8 -30.77 20.30 -8.18
N ALA A 9 -30.87 21.02 -7.05
CA ALA A 9 -29.92 20.93 -5.95
C ALA A 9 -29.96 19.54 -5.28
N SER A 10 -31.15 18.98 -5.04
CA SER A 10 -31.31 17.64 -4.49
C SER A 10 -30.75 16.57 -5.42
N ALA A 11 -31.01 16.68 -6.73
CA ALA A 11 -30.47 15.74 -7.73
C ALA A 11 -28.94 15.82 -7.83
N LEU A 12 -28.35 17.02 -7.79
CA LEU A 12 -26.90 17.21 -7.72
C LEU A 12 -26.31 16.61 -6.44
N HIS A 13 -26.99 16.76 -5.31
CA HIS A 13 -26.56 16.22 -4.02
C HIS A 13 -26.65 14.68 -3.98
N GLU A 14 -27.63 14.09 -4.68
CA GLU A 14 -27.74 12.64 -4.85
C GLU A 14 -26.68 12.09 -5.80
N ILE A 15 -26.37 12.80 -6.89
CA ILE A 15 -25.29 12.44 -7.82
C ILE A 15 -23.93 12.50 -7.11
N ASP A 16 -23.63 13.58 -6.37
CA ASP A 16 -22.38 13.72 -5.61
C ASP A 16 -22.27 12.64 -4.50
N ARG A 17 -23.39 12.30 -3.85
CA ARG A 17 -23.43 11.20 -2.87
C ARG A 17 -23.21 9.84 -3.53
N ALA A 18 -23.82 9.58 -4.68
CA ALA A 18 -23.66 8.32 -5.43
C ALA A 18 -22.27 8.19 -6.06
N GLU A 19 -21.67 9.29 -6.51
CA GLU A 19 -20.31 9.36 -7.04
C GLU A 19 -19.28 9.11 -5.95
N ARG A 20 -19.39 9.81 -4.80
CA ARG A 20 -18.51 9.57 -3.63
C ARG A 20 -18.65 8.15 -3.09
N HIS A 21 -19.87 7.60 -3.06
CA HIS A 21 -20.09 6.22 -2.64
C HIS A 21 -19.51 5.21 -3.65
N SER A 22 -19.62 5.48 -4.95
CA SER A 22 -19.03 4.64 -6.00
C SER A 22 -17.50 4.69 -6.01
N LEU A 23 -16.90 5.88 -5.85
CA LEU A 23 -15.45 6.06 -5.81
C LEU A 23 -14.81 5.43 -4.56
N THR A 24 -15.47 5.51 -3.41
CA THR A 24 -15.01 4.85 -2.17
C THR A 24 -15.14 3.34 -2.25
N LEU A 25 -16.28 2.81 -2.71
CA LEU A 25 -16.47 1.37 -2.93
C LEU A 25 -15.47 0.82 -3.97
N PHE A 26 -15.19 1.55 -5.05
CA PHE A 26 -14.16 1.17 -6.03
C PHE A 26 -12.75 1.22 -5.44
N GLY A 27 -12.43 2.25 -4.65
CA GLY A 27 -11.11 2.39 -4.02
C GLY A 27 -10.79 1.26 -3.04
N TYR A 28 -11.73 0.89 -2.16
CA TYR A 28 -11.57 -0.23 -1.23
C TYR A 28 -11.54 -1.59 -1.96
N SER A 29 -12.39 -1.74 -2.96
CA SER A 29 -12.44 -2.90 -3.85
C SER A 29 -11.11 -3.13 -4.58
N ALA A 30 -10.53 -2.06 -5.13
CA ALA A 30 -9.30 -2.12 -5.91
C ALA A 30 -8.06 -2.27 -5.01
N GLY A 31 -8.05 -1.66 -3.82
CA GLY A 31 -6.91 -1.67 -2.88
C GLY A 31 -6.68 -2.99 -2.13
N SER A 32 -7.75 -3.69 -1.76
CA SER A 32 -7.70 -4.92 -0.93
C SER A 32 -6.79 -6.04 -1.50
N PRO A 33 -6.80 -6.36 -2.81
CA PRO A 33 -5.90 -7.38 -3.39
C PRO A 33 -4.41 -7.07 -3.20
N TYR A 34 -4.00 -5.81 -3.26
CA TYR A 34 -2.59 -5.43 -3.09
C TYR A 34 -2.13 -5.66 -1.65
N LEU A 35 -2.96 -5.30 -0.67
CA LEU A 35 -2.74 -5.54 0.75
C LEU A 35 -2.59 -7.03 1.08
N LEU A 36 -3.47 -7.86 0.50
CA LEU A 36 -3.45 -9.31 0.70
C LEU A 36 -2.29 -10.01 -0.01
N LEU A 37 -1.74 -9.42 -1.07
CA LEU A 37 -0.52 -9.90 -1.74
C LEU A 37 0.72 -9.57 -0.91
N TRP A 38 0.88 -8.32 -0.51
CA TRP A 38 2.10 -7.84 0.16
C TRP A 38 2.23 -8.30 1.62
N GLY A 39 1.11 -8.50 2.32
CA GLY A 39 1.12 -8.92 3.71
C GLY A 39 1.84 -10.25 3.98
N PRO A 40 1.47 -11.36 3.31
CA PRO A 40 2.16 -12.65 3.44
C PRO A 40 3.62 -12.59 2.97
N LEU A 41 3.88 -11.84 1.89
CA LEU A 41 5.22 -11.65 1.34
C LEU A 41 6.17 -11.02 2.38
N TRP A 42 5.72 -10.00 3.10
CA TRP A 42 6.48 -9.41 4.20
C TRP A 42 6.81 -10.41 5.29
N ILE A 43 5.84 -11.22 5.72
CA ILE A 43 6.04 -12.26 6.74
C ILE A 43 7.09 -13.28 6.27
N VAL A 44 7.03 -13.70 5.00
CA VAL A 44 8.00 -14.63 4.40
C VAL A 44 9.40 -14.02 4.35
N ALA A 45 9.54 -12.77 3.89
CA ALA A 45 10.84 -12.09 3.87
C ALA A 45 11.46 -11.99 5.27
N GLY A 46 10.62 -11.67 6.27
CA GLY A 46 11.00 -11.68 7.67
C GLY A 46 11.46 -13.03 8.17
N ALA A 47 10.71 -14.10 7.86
CA ALA A 47 11.07 -15.46 8.24
C ALA A 47 12.41 -15.90 7.61
N VAL A 48 12.66 -15.53 6.35
CA VAL A 48 13.97 -15.78 5.70
C VAL A 48 15.08 -15.05 6.44
N GLY A 49 14.90 -13.76 6.76
CA GLY A 49 15.90 -12.99 7.52
C GLY A 49 16.12 -13.49 8.94
N ALA A 50 15.10 -14.08 9.56
CA ALA A 50 15.19 -14.70 10.88
C ALA A 50 16.01 -16.00 10.88
N VAL A 51 15.87 -16.82 9.85
CA VAL A 51 16.57 -18.12 9.73
C VAL A 51 17.97 -17.94 9.15
N SER A 52 18.15 -17.00 8.22
CA SER A 52 19.41 -16.73 7.55
C SER A 52 19.65 -15.22 7.44
N PRO A 53 20.22 -14.60 8.50
CA PRO A 53 20.50 -13.16 8.52
C PRO A 53 21.42 -12.70 7.38
N GLU A 54 22.39 -13.54 7.00
CA GLU A 54 23.31 -13.30 5.88
C GLU A 54 22.59 -13.19 4.52
N ASN A 55 21.49 -13.91 4.35
CA ASN A 55 20.68 -13.91 3.13
C ASN A 55 19.44 -13.01 3.24
N ALA A 56 19.28 -12.25 4.32
CA ALA A 56 18.11 -11.41 4.54
C ALA A 56 17.89 -10.43 3.37
N GLY A 57 18.96 -9.79 2.89
CA GLY A 57 18.89 -8.87 1.75
C GLY A 57 18.41 -9.55 0.46
N LEU A 58 18.89 -10.77 0.17
CA LEU A 58 18.44 -11.56 -0.98
C LEU A 58 16.98 -12.01 -0.82
N GLY A 59 16.57 -12.38 0.40
CA GLY A 59 15.18 -12.72 0.70
C GLY A 59 14.22 -11.57 0.43
N TRP A 60 14.57 -10.36 0.90
CA TRP A 60 13.81 -9.13 0.61
C TRP A 60 13.78 -8.82 -0.89
N ALA A 61 14.92 -8.89 -1.59
CA ALA A 61 14.98 -8.63 -3.03
C ALA A 61 14.12 -9.61 -3.84
N ALA A 62 14.13 -10.90 -3.49
CA ALA A 62 13.30 -11.91 -4.13
C ALA A 62 11.81 -11.66 -3.89
N VAL A 63 11.44 -11.33 -2.65
CA VAL A 63 10.07 -10.99 -2.28
C VAL A 63 9.58 -9.73 -2.99
N ASP A 64 10.42 -8.70 -3.10
CA ASP A 64 10.09 -7.48 -3.83
C ASP A 64 9.87 -7.76 -5.32
N ALA A 65 10.71 -8.59 -5.94
CA ALA A 65 10.52 -9.01 -7.33
C ALA A 65 9.18 -9.74 -7.53
N ILE A 66 8.83 -10.67 -6.63
CA ILE A 66 7.55 -11.38 -6.66
C ILE A 66 6.38 -10.42 -6.43
N GLY A 67 6.49 -9.53 -5.44
CA GLY A 67 5.47 -8.56 -5.09
C GLY A 67 5.21 -7.55 -6.21
N LEU A 68 6.25 -7.06 -6.87
CA LEU A 68 6.15 -6.19 -8.04
C LEU A 68 5.52 -6.92 -9.23
N ALA A 69 5.94 -8.15 -9.52
CA ALA A 69 5.34 -8.95 -10.59
C ALA A 69 3.85 -9.23 -10.32
N GLY A 70 3.50 -9.60 -9.08
CA GLY A 70 2.11 -9.81 -8.67
C GLY A 70 1.28 -8.53 -8.73
N THR A 71 1.85 -7.39 -8.32
CA THR A 71 1.20 -6.07 -8.41
C THR A 71 0.95 -5.68 -9.86
N ALA A 72 1.93 -5.86 -10.74
CA ALA A 72 1.77 -5.64 -12.18
C ALA A 72 0.66 -6.54 -12.77
N GLY A 73 0.64 -7.81 -12.37
CA GLY A 73 -0.41 -8.76 -12.76
C GLY A 73 -1.80 -8.31 -12.31
N LEU A 74 -1.93 -7.83 -11.07
CA LEU A 74 -3.20 -7.27 -10.55
C LEU A 74 -3.62 -6.01 -11.30
N VAL A 75 -2.70 -5.08 -11.58
CA VAL A 75 -2.98 -3.87 -12.36
C VAL A 75 -3.51 -4.24 -13.76
N ILE A 76 -2.86 -5.20 -14.43
CA ILE A 76 -3.28 -5.67 -15.76
C ILE A 76 -4.64 -6.38 -15.70
N ALA A 77 -4.87 -7.23 -14.68
CA ALA A 77 -6.14 -7.94 -14.52
C ALA A 77 -7.30 -6.97 -14.22
N GLN A 78 -7.09 -5.98 -13.37
CA GLN A 78 -8.06 -4.94 -13.06
C GLN A 78 -8.32 -4.05 -14.27
N SER A 79 -7.29 -3.65 -15.04
CA SER A 79 -7.49 -2.82 -16.24
C SER A 79 -8.34 -3.52 -17.31
N ARG A 80 -8.13 -4.83 -17.51
CA ARG A 80 -8.93 -5.66 -18.43
C ARG A 80 -10.39 -5.81 -18.00
N ARG A 81 -10.67 -5.78 -16.68
CA ARG A 81 -12.02 -5.95 -16.13
C ARG A 81 -12.87 -4.69 -16.25
N TYR A 82 -12.25 -3.51 -16.23
CA TYR A 82 -12.95 -2.22 -16.19
C TYR A 82 -12.86 -1.40 -17.49
N ARG A 83 -11.95 -1.73 -18.44
CA ARG A 83 -11.89 -1.09 -19.77
C ARG A 83 -11.51 -2.09 -20.86
N GLY A 84 -12.19 -2.03 -22.00
CA GLY A 84 -11.92 -2.85 -23.18
C GLY A 84 -10.51 -2.64 -23.74
N LYS A 85 -9.84 -3.74 -24.10
CA LYS A 85 -8.54 -3.87 -24.79
C LYS A 85 -7.37 -3.03 -24.24
N GLY A 86 -6.57 -3.68 -23.39
CA GLY A 86 -5.11 -3.56 -23.39
C GLY A 86 -4.54 -2.15 -23.25
N ASP A 87 -4.85 -1.48 -22.14
CA ASP A 87 -4.32 -0.15 -21.85
C ASP A 87 -2.82 -0.21 -21.47
N ARG A 88 -1.94 -0.23 -22.48
CA ARG A 88 -0.48 -0.10 -22.34
C ARG A 88 -0.10 1.07 -21.42
N THR A 89 -0.91 2.12 -21.37
CA THR A 89 -0.76 3.29 -20.50
C THR A 89 -0.71 2.92 -19.02
N ALA A 90 -1.51 1.94 -18.57
CA ALA A 90 -1.52 1.51 -17.17
C ALA A 90 -0.19 0.85 -16.76
N ALA A 91 0.37 0.02 -17.66
CA ALA A 91 1.68 -0.61 -17.43
C ALA A 91 2.81 0.43 -17.39
N TYR A 92 2.81 1.41 -18.29
CA TYR A 92 3.81 2.49 -18.28
C TYR A 92 3.69 3.39 -17.05
N ARG A 93 2.47 3.69 -16.59
CA ARG A 93 2.25 4.43 -15.34
C ARG A 93 2.75 3.67 -14.11
N PHE A 94 2.50 2.36 -14.05
CA PHE A 94 3.04 1.51 -12.99
C PHE A 94 4.58 1.49 -13.02
N LEU A 95 5.18 1.28 -14.19
CA LEU A 95 6.64 1.30 -14.34
C LEU A 95 7.23 2.66 -13.95
N GLY A 96 6.60 3.76 -14.37
CA GLY A 96 6.99 5.11 -13.97
C GLY A 96 6.92 5.31 -12.46
N ALA A 97 5.86 4.83 -11.80
CA ALA A 97 5.74 4.89 -10.34
C ALA A 97 6.84 4.10 -9.63
N VAL A 98 7.17 2.90 -10.13
CA VAL A 98 8.28 2.08 -9.59
C VAL A 98 9.62 2.80 -9.73
N VAL A 99 9.90 3.38 -10.91
CA VAL A 99 11.15 4.12 -11.15
C VAL A 99 11.26 5.36 -10.25
N VAL A 100 10.20 6.14 -10.14
CA VAL A 100 10.17 7.33 -9.27
C VAL A 100 10.37 6.94 -7.81
N LEU A 101 9.72 5.87 -7.35
CA LEU A 101 9.87 5.39 -5.96
C LEU A 101 11.29 4.90 -5.70
N ALA A 102 11.87 4.11 -6.61
CA ALA A 102 13.24 3.63 -6.51
C ALA A 102 14.25 4.78 -6.50
N ALA A 103 14.06 5.79 -7.37
CA ALA A 103 14.89 6.99 -7.39
C ALA A 103 14.78 7.76 -6.06
N PHE A 104 13.57 7.96 -5.54
CA PHE A 104 13.34 8.63 -4.26
C PHE A 104 14.04 7.91 -3.09
N ILE A 105 13.89 6.59 -3.00
CA ILE A 105 14.56 5.78 -1.96
C ILE A 105 16.08 5.92 -2.07
N THR A 106 16.62 5.76 -3.29
CA THR A 106 18.06 5.84 -3.55
C THR A 106 18.63 7.22 -3.19
N MET A 107 17.95 8.30 -3.60
CA MET A 107 18.33 9.67 -3.27
C MET A 107 18.26 9.93 -1.77
N THR A 108 17.22 9.41 -1.09
CA THR A 108 17.10 9.55 0.36
C THR A 108 18.24 8.85 1.07
N PHE A 109 18.61 7.64 0.66
CA PHE A 109 19.75 6.93 1.24
C PHE A 109 21.09 7.57 0.90
N ALA A 110 21.22 8.23 -0.25
CA ALA A 110 22.42 9.01 -0.57
C ALA A 110 22.58 10.24 0.33
N VAL A 111 21.49 10.88 0.73
CA VAL A 111 21.51 12.07 1.61
C VAL A 111 21.63 11.70 3.09
N PHE A 112 20.83 10.74 3.56
CA PHE A 112 20.76 10.38 4.98
C PHE A 112 21.72 9.28 5.40
N ALA A 113 22.35 8.58 4.45
CA ALA A 113 23.39 7.55 4.67
C ALA A 113 23.05 6.60 5.83
N PRO A 114 22.10 5.66 5.66
CA PRO A 114 21.64 4.80 6.74
C PRO A 114 22.80 3.97 7.32
N VAL A 115 22.93 4.00 8.64
CA VAL A 115 24.04 3.34 9.36
C VAL A 115 23.72 1.90 9.75
N SER A 116 22.47 1.45 9.57
CA SER A 116 22.05 0.08 9.88
C SER A 116 20.91 -0.41 8.98
N GLY A 117 20.82 -1.73 8.80
CA GLY A 117 19.69 -2.36 8.08
C GLY A 117 18.34 -2.11 8.74
N VAL A 118 18.34 -1.87 10.05
CA VAL A 118 17.13 -1.52 10.82
C VAL A 118 16.60 -0.14 10.42
N GLN A 119 17.47 0.85 10.18
CA GLN A 119 17.05 2.17 9.67
C GLN A 119 16.46 2.06 8.28
N VAL A 120 17.10 1.28 7.39
CA VAL A 120 16.60 1.01 6.04
C VAL A 120 15.19 0.41 6.11
N GLN A 121 15.01 -0.65 6.89
CA GLN A 121 13.73 -1.34 7.02
C GLN A 121 12.64 -0.41 7.58
N THR A 122 12.96 0.35 8.63
CA THR A 122 12.03 1.32 9.24
C THR A 122 11.60 2.39 8.24
N PHE A 123 12.54 2.93 7.47
CA PHE A 123 12.24 3.92 6.44
C PHE A 123 11.29 3.37 5.37
N ILE A 124 11.53 2.15 4.88
CA ILE A 124 10.65 1.52 3.89
C ILE A 124 9.24 1.33 4.45
N VAL A 125 9.11 0.90 5.71
CA VAL A 125 7.81 0.76 6.37
C VAL A 125 7.09 2.10 6.49
N LEU A 126 7.82 3.16 6.87
CA LEU A 126 7.27 4.52 6.94
C LEU A 126 6.82 5.03 5.57
N LEU A 127 7.55 4.71 4.51
CA LEU A 127 7.17 5.06 3.14
C LEU A 127 5.85 4.40 2.73
N VAL A 128 5.70 3.11 3.04
CA VAL A 128 4.45 2.35 2.82
C VAL A 128 3.32 2.92 3.67
N ALA A 129 3.58 3.21 4.94
CA ALA A 129 2.61 3.82 5.85
C ALA A 129 2.12 5.19 5.35
N ALA A 130 3.03 6.03 4.86
CA ALA A 130 2.72 7.31 4.25
C ALA A 130 1.87 7.16 2.98
N ALA A 131 2.20 6.19 2.12
CA ALA A 131 1.40 5.91 0.93
C ALA A 131 -0.06 5.53 1.30
N TYR A 132 -0.25 4.66 2.30
CA TYR A 132 -1.60 4.34 2.80
C TYR A 132 -2.29 5.53 3.44
N ALA A 133 -1.57 6.35 4.21
CA ALA A 133 -2.12 7.55 4.82
C ALA A 133 -2.64 8.54 3.76
N LEU A 134 -1.83 8.79 2.73
CA LEU A 134 -2.19 9.62 1.59
C LEU A 134 -3.40 9.05 0.87
N VAL A 135 -3.41 7.77 0.52
CA VAL A 135 -4.59 7.11 -0.08
C VAL A 135 -5.84 7.30 0.80
N GLY A 136 -5.70 7.29 2.12
CA GLY A 136 -6.80 7.56 3.05
C GLY A 136 -7.36 8.97 3.01
N CYS A 137 -6.57 9.97 2.60
CA CYS A 137 -7.08 11.32 2.39
C CYS A 137 -8.13 11.39 1.25
N TRP A 138 -8.03 10.52 0.24
CA TRP A 138 -8.99 10.48 -0.88
C TRP A 138 -10.06 9.39 -0.74
N PHE A 139 -9.68 8.20 -0.26
CA PHE A 139 -10.55 7.02 -0.29
C PHE A 139 -11.17 6.69 1.07
N GLY A 140 -10.77 7.42 2.13
CA GLY A 140 -11.43 7.44 3.42
C GLY A 140 -10.55 7.04 4.60
N LEU A 141 -11.05 7.35 5.80
CA LEU A 141 -10.33 7.27 7.08
C LEU A 141 -9.72 5.89 7.37
N ARG A 142 -10.27 4.83 6.79
CA ARG A 142 -9.79 3.46 6.98
C ARG A 142 -8.35 3.26 6.49
N PHE A 143 -8.02 3.75 5.30
CA PHE A 143 -6.67 3.71 4.78
C PHE A 143 -5.73 4.61 5.60
N ALA A 144 -6.23 5.77 6.04
CA ALA A 144 -5.48 6.68 6.90
C ALA A 144 -5.13 6.05 8.25
N ALA A 145 -6.08 5.33 8.87
CA ALA A 145 -5.88 4.62 10.12
C ALA A 145 -4.86 3.48 9.98
N VAL A 146 -4.91 2.71 8.88
CA VAL A 146 -3.92 1.66 8.61
C VAL A 146 -2.52 2.27 8.44
N GLY A 147 -2.39 3.36 7.68
CA GLY A 147 -1.13 4.07 7.51
C GLY A 147 -0.59 4.61 8.84
N ALA A 148 -1.43 5.29 9.63
CA ALA A 148 -1.04 5.82 10.94
C ALA A 148 -0.62 4.72 11.93
N ALA A 149 -1.36 3.60 11.98
CA ALA A 149 -1.02 2.46 12.82
C ALA A 149 0.32 1.84 12.40
N LEU A 150 0.54 1.65 11.10
CA LEU A 150 1.79 1.11 10.57
C LEU A 150 2.98 2.03 10.87
N ALA A 151 2.82 3.35 10.72
CA ALA A 151 3.84 4.33 11.06
C ALA A 151 4.17 4.32 12.56
N GLY A 152 3.14 4.33 13.42
CA GLY A 152 3.31 4.27 14.87
C GLY A 152 4.03 3.01 15.33
N LEU A 153 3.67 1.85 14.76
CA LEU A 153 4.34 0.58 15.04
C LEU A 153 5.79 0.58 14.56
N ALA A 154 6.08 1.14 13.38
CA ALA A 154 7.44 1.21 12.85
C ALA A 154 8.35 2.07 13.73
N VAL A 155 7.90 3.29 14.09
CA VAL A 155 8.65 4.21 14.95
C VAL A 155 8.79 3.64 16.36
N GLY A 156 7.71 3.08 16.92
CA GLY A 156 7.73 2.46 18.23
C GLY A 156 8.72 1.30 18.30
N ALA A 157 8.68 0.39 17.32
CA ALA A 157 9.60 -0.74 17.28
C ALA A 157 11.06 -0.29 17.06
N PHE A 158 11.28 0.78 16.29
CA PHE A 158 12.62 1.36 16.08
C PHE A 158 13.26 1.87 17.38
N HIS A 159 12.49 2.61 18.19
CA HIS A 159 13.04 3.20 19.41
C HIS A 159 13.08 2.24 20.61
N TYR A 160 12.07 1.38 20.77
CA TYR A 160 11.90 0.57 21.98
C TYR A 160 12.33 -0.90 21.84
N ALA A 161 12.41 -1.43 20.61
CA ALA A 161 12.74 -2.84 20.38
C ALA A 161 13.58 -3.09 19.11
N PRO A 162 14.71 -2.36 18.89
CA PRO A 162 15.50 -2.48 17.67
C PRO A 162 16.04 -3.92 17.46
N ALA A 163 16.35 -4.64 18.55
CA ALA A 163 16.80 -6.03 18.50
C ALA A 163 15.74 -7.02 17.97
N HIS A 164 14.45 -6.65 18.05
CA HIS A 164 13.35 -7.50 17.62
C HIS A 164 12.68 -7.00 16.33
N MET A 165 13.16 -5.92 15.72
CA MET A 165 12.56 -5.37 14.50
C MET A 165 12.54 -6.36 13.33
N ALA A 166 13.53 -7.24 13.26
CA ALA A 166 13.60 -8.31 12.27
C ALA A 166 12.36 -9.24 12.30
N TYR A 167 11.64 -9.32 13.42
CA TYR A 167 10.43 -10.12 13.59
C TYR A 167 9.17 -9.25 13.66
N ILE A 168 9.26 -8.11 14.35
CA ILE A 168 8.13 -7.22 14.60
C ILE A 168 7.64 -6.59 13.29
N VAL A 169 8.55 -6.09 12.46
CA VAL A 169 8.16 -5.41 11.21
C VAL A 169 7.48 -6.37 10.22
N PRO A 170 8.03 -7.56 9.93
CA PRO A 170 7.37 -8.53 9.06
C PRO A 170 6.02 -9.00 9.60
N LEU A 171 5.95 -9.32 10.90
CA LEU A 171 4.77 -9.93 11.48
C LEU A 171 3.66 -8.90 11.72
N LEU A 172 3.97 -7.76 12.34
CA LEU A 172 2.98 -6.71 12.60
C LEU A 172 2.69 -5.89 11.35
N GLY A 173 3.70 -5.60 10.53
CA GLY A 173 3.50 -4.93 9.24
C GLY A 173 2.71 -5.81 8.28
N GLY A 174 3.14 -7.05 8.05
CA GLY A 174 2.42 -8.00 7.21
C GLY A 174 1.02 -8.33 7.75
N GLY A 175 0.88 -8.51 9.05
CA GLY A 175 -0.40 -8.70 9.73
C GLY A 175 -1.34 -7.50 9.58
N ALA A 176 -0.85 -6.27 9.73
CA ALA A 176 -1.64 -5.05 9.52
C ALA A 176 -2.11 -4.93 8.07
N LEU A 177 -1.27 -5.30 7.09
CA LEU A 177 -1.66 -5.34 5.68
C LEU A 177 -2.75 -6.39 5.43
N ILE A 178 -2.61 -7.60 5.98
CA ILE A 178 -3.63 -8.66 5.84
C ILE A 178 -4.95 -8.23 6.48
N LEU A 179 -4.91 -7.77 7.74
CA LEU A 179 -6.10 -7.32 8.47
C LEU A 179 -6.77 -6.14 7.76
N GLY A 180 -5.98 -5.16 7.29
CA GLY A 180 -6.47 -4.05 6.48
C GLY A 180 -7.13 -4.53 5.18
N GLY A 181 -6.49 -5.45 4.47
CA GLY A 181 -7.01 -6.04 3.23
C GLY A 181 -8.33 -6.80 3.45
N LEU A 182 -8.42 -7.59 4.52
CA LEU A 182 -9.65 -8.30 4.91
C LEU A 182 -10.76 -7.34 5.35
N TRP A 183 -10.41 -6.31 6.13
CA TRP A 183 -11.36 -5.29 6.57
C TRP A 183 -11.98 -4.53 5.39
N MET A 184 -11.16 -4.18 4.38
CA MET A 184 -11.65 -3.56 3.14
C MET A 184 -12.48 -4.52 2.30
N ARG A 185 -12.17 -5.83 2.32
CA ARG A 185 -12.97 -6.83 1.60
C ARG A 185 -14.37 -7.01 2.21
N ARG A 186 -14.52 -6.87 3.53
CA ARG A 186 -15.82 -6.91 4.23
C ARG A 186 -16.62 -5.62 4.10
N ALA A 187 -16.01 -4.54 3.62
CA ALA A 187 -16.65 -3.25 3.41
C ALA A 187 -17.24 -3.09 1.99
N ARG A 188 -17.04 -4.08 1.12
CA ARG A 188 -17.78 -4.24 -0.15
C ARG A 188 -19.20 -4.70 0.13
#